data_AF-A0AAU1GYQ0-F1
#
_entry.id   AF-A0AAU1GYQ0-F1
#
_cell.length_a   1.000
_cell.length_b   1.000
_cell.length_c   1.000
_cell.angle_alpha   90.00
_cell.angle_beta   90.00
_cell.angle_gamma   90.00
#
_symmetry.space_group_name_H-M   'P 1'
#
loop_
_entity.id
_entity.type
_entity.pdbx_description
1 polymer ?
#
loop_
_entity_poly.entity_id
_entity_poly.type
_entity_poly.pdbx_seq_one_letter_code
_entity_poly.pdbx_strand_id
1 'polypeptide(L)'
;MGILLRQLSGQGTYTRWQSGDDMVRLIRTLVPVLALVAVTAGCSSGDGKSEARLTEQRESYCTQLGAWQDARAEEADAEKEGAEADGASGYDMVGAVADDVFLAMDPLRDEALDGGRTLAEATVAALKSNDRGAGGLIVRYCQDNGFEAQVG
;
A
#
# COMPACT_ATOMS: atom_id res chain seq x y z
N MET A 1 48.25 23.57 -4.24
CA MET A 1 48.37 22.55 -5.31
C MET A 1 47.20 22.73 -6.25
N GLY A 2 47.44 23.30 -7.43
CA GLY A 2 46.45 23.52 -8.48
C GLY A 2 47.12 23.27 -9.82
N ILE A 3 46.46 22.52 -10.70
CA ILE A 3 46.84 22.17 -12.08
C ILE A 3 45.46 21.98 -12.77
N LEU A 4 44.87 22.86 -13.58
CA LEU A 4 45.31 23.65 -14.73
C LEU A 4 45.69 22.76 -15.93
N LEU A 5 44.84 22.74 -16.97
CA LEU A 5 45.17 22.74 -18.42
C LEU A 5 43.84 22.70 -19.21
N ARG A 6 43.37 23.81 -19.79
CA ARG A 6 43.71 24.40 -21.11
C ARG A 6 43.12 23.60 -22.30
N GLN A 7 42.18 24.21 -23.06
CA GLN A 7 42.37 24.75 -24.44
C GLN A 7 42.32 23.65 -25.53
N LEU A 8 41.83 23.82 -26.75
CA LEU A 8 41.37 24.94 -27.60
C LEU A 8 40.86 24.31 -28.92
N SER A 9 40.14 25.11 -29.71
CA SER A 9 40.00 25.01 -31.18
C SER A 9 39.09 23.89 -31.72
N GLY A 10 38.17 24.12 -32.66
CA GLY A 10 37.91 25.28 -33.48
C GLY A 10 37.44 24.85 -34.88
N GLN A 11 36.39 25.51 -35.37
CA GLN A 11 36.05 25.77 -36.77
C GLN A 11 35.48 24.68 -37.69
N GLY A 12 34.44 25.06 -38.44
CA GLY A 12 34.07 24.42 -39.72
C GLY A 12 32.61 24.55 -40.13
N THR A 13 32.22 25.76 -40.54
CA THR A 13 30.99 26.15 -41.28
C THR A 13 30.60 25.21 -42.42
N TYR A 14 29.30 24.94 -42.65
CA TYR A 14 28.59 25.14 -43.94
C TYR A 14 27.05 25.07 -43.74
N THR A 15 26.39 26.17 -44.10
CA THR A 15 24.93 26.36 -44.22
C THR A 15 24.42 25.85 -45.57
N ARG A 16 23.31 25.09 -45.58
CA ARG A 16 22.39 25.02 -46.73
C ARG A 16 20.97 24.60 -46.30
N TRP A 17 20.06 25.59 -46.26
CA TRP A 17 18.69 25.62 -46.81
C TRP A 17 18.12 24.28 -47.33
N GLN A 18 16.85 23.88 -47.17
CA GLN A 18 15.60 24.51 -46.72
C GLN A 18 14.48 23.44 -46.83
N SER A 19 13.35 23.71 -46.17
CA SER A 19 12.00 23.16 -46.40
C SER A 19 11.59 21.91 -45.62
N GLY A 20 10.53 22.09 -44.84
CA GLY A 20 9.54 21.06 -44.56
C GLY A 20 9.22 20.91 -43.08
N ASP A 21 8.37 21.80 -42.59
CA ASP A 21 7.36 21.56 -41.55
C ASP A 21 7.78 20.87 -40.24
N ASP A 22 7.98 21.73 -39.25
CA ASP A 22 7.27 21.73 -37.96
C ASP A 22 6.87 20.38 -37.31
N MET A 23 7.58 20.15 -36.19
CA MET A 23 6.99 19.72 -34.92
C MET A 23 6.77 18.23 -34.67
N VAL A 24 7.61 17.33 -35.18
CA VAL A 24 7.74 15.98 -34.62
C VAL A 24 9.20 15.54 -34.65
N ARG A 25 9.96 15.79 -33.58
CA ARG A 25 11.20 15.08 -33.16
C ARG A 25 12.03 15.93 -32.20
N LEU A 26 11.52 16.11 -30.98
CA LEU A 26 12.36 16.37 -29.81
C LEU A 26 12.56 15.05 -29.08
N ILE A 27 13.76 14.87 -28.53
CA ILE A 27 14.27 13.69 -27.80
C ILE A 27 14.81 12.61 -28.75
N ARG A 28 15.96 12.85 -29.39
CA ARG A 28 17.31 12.70 -28.81
C ARG A 28 17.51 11.29 -28.23
N THR A 29 17.76 10.36 -29.14
CA THR A 29 18.82 9.34 -29.07
C THR A 29 19.51 9.21 -27.71
N LEU A 30 18.88 8.46 -26.81
CA LEU A 30 19.58 7.74 -25.74
C LEU A 30 19.76 6.31 -26.25
N VAL A 31 21.02 5.94 -26.48
CA VAL A 31 21.44 4.58 -26.81
C VAL A 31 21.05 3.67 -25.64
N PRO A 32 20.12 2.71 -25.79
CA PRO A 32 19.86 1.77 -24.72
C PRO A 32 20.89 0.64 -24.84
N VAL A 33 22.00 0.76 -24.12
CA VAL A 33 22.77 -0.42 -23.71
C VAL A 33 22.19 -0.85 -22.35
N LEU A 34 20.96 -1.36 -22.39
CA LEU A 34 20.41 -2.11 -21.27
C LEU A 34 20.49 -3.57 -21.66
N ALA A 35 21.43 -4.22 -20.98
CA ALA A 35 21.64 -5.64 -21.00
C ALA A 35 20.30 -6.39 -20.99
N LEU A 36 20.22 -7.42 -21.83
CA LEU A 36 19.21 -8.45 -21.76
C LEU A 36 19.21 -9.05 -20.34
N VAL A 37 18.36 -8.52 -19.47
CA VAL A 37 17.82 -9.30 -18.37
C VAL A 37 16.61 -9.99 -18.98
N ALA A 38 16.85 -11.23 -19.41
CA ALA A 38 15.78 -12.18 -19.65
C ALA A 38 15.07 -12.42 -18.32
N VAL A 39 14.15 -11.51 -17.95
CA VAL A 39 13.15 -11.80 -16.94
C VAL A 39 12.18 -12.74 -17.64
N THR A 40 12.41 -14.03 -17.44
CA THR A 40 11.37 -15.05 -17.51
C THR A 40 10.37 -14.76 -16.39
N ALA A 41 9.64 -13.66 -16.50
CA ALA A 41 8.34 -13.56 -15.85
C ALA A 41 7.46 -14.43 -16.72
N GLY A 42 7.31 -15.68 -16.30
CA GLY A 42 6.34 -16.58 -16.86
C GLY A 42 5.00 -15.86 -16.86
N CYS A 43 4.53 -15.52 -18.06
CA CYS A 43 3.15 -15.17 -18.28
C CYS A 43 2.36 -16.48 -18.22
N SER A 44 2.24 -17.04 -17.01
CA SER A 44 1.32 -18.13 -16.70
C SER A 44 -0.08 -17.52 -16.73
N SER A 45 -0.76 -17.68 -17.87
CA SER A 45 -2.16 -17.33 -18.03
C SER A 45 -3.01 -18.20 -17.10
N GLY A 46 -3.12 -17.82 -15.83
CA GLY A 46 -3.85 -18.54 -14.78
C GLY A 46 -3.87 -17.81 -13.43
N ASP A 47 -2.82 -17.06 -13.10
CA ASP A 47 -2.62 -16.48 -11.75
C ASP A 47 -3.20 -15.07 -11.54
N GLY A 48 -3.34 -14.27 -12.59
CA GLY A 48 -3.78 -12.87 -12.45
C GLY A 48 -5.19 -12.68 -11.88
N LYS A 49 -6.07 -13.69 -11.99
CA LYS A 49 -7.39 -13.68 -11.34
C LYS A 49 -7.31 -14.02 -9.84
N SER A 50 -6.36 -14.86 -9.45
CA SER A 50 -6.15 -15.24 -8.05
C SER A 50 -5.49 -14.10 -7.29
N GLU A 51 -4.49 -13.44 -7.88
CA GLU A 51 -3.85 -12.26 -7.29
C GLU A 51 -4.82 -11.08 -7.16
N ALA A 52 -5.61 -10.77 -8.20
CA ALA A 52 -6.63 -9.72 -8.12
C ALA A 52 -7.65 -9.98 -7.01
N ARG A 53 -8.11 -11.24 -6.88
CA ARG A 53 -9.05 -11.65 -5.84
C ARG A 53 -8.43 -11.55 -4.44
N LEU A 54 -7.15 -11.85 -4.28
CA LEU A 54 -6.44 -11.69 -3.00
C LEU A 54 -6.30 -10.22 -2.64
N THR A 55 -5.96 -9.36 -3.59
CA THR A 55 -5.91 -7.91 -3.37
C THR A 55 -7.25 -7.36 -2.90
N GLU A 56 -8.36 -7.74 -3.55
CA GLU A 56 -9.72 -7.33 -3.13
C GLU A 56 -10.06 -7.79 -1.70
N GLN A 57 -9.64 -9.01 -1.32
CA GLN A 57 -9.85 -9.51 0.05
C GLN A 57 -9.04 -8.71 1.08
N ARG A 58 -7.77 -8.40 0.76
CA ARG A 58 -6.90 -7.58 1.62
C ARG A 58 -7.43 -6.17 1.78
N GLU A 59 -7.89 -5.57 0.69
CA GLU A 59 -8.56 -4.27 0.70
C GLU A 59 -9.80 -4.28 1.60
N SER A 60 -10.66 -5.29 1.44
CA SER A 60 -11.86 -5.45 2.25
C SER A 60 -11.51 -5.59 3.73
N TYR A 61 -10.55 -6.44 4.07
CA TYR A 61 -10.08 -6.61 5.44
C TYR A 61 -9.54 -5.31 6.04
N CYS A 62 -8.65 -4.61 5.33
CA CYS A 62 -8.04 -3.37 5.82
C CYS A 62 -9.06 -2.24 5.95
N THR A 63 -10.07 -2.19 5.08
CA THR A 63 -11.18 -1.24 5.18
C THR A 63 -12.00 -1.47 6.44
N GLN A 64 -12.40 -2.72 6.71
CA GLN A 64 -13.16 -3.04 7.92
C GLN A 64 -12.33 -2.81 9.18
N LEU A 65 -11.02 -3.09 9.14
CA LEU A 65 -10.13 -2.82 10.26
C LEU A 65 -10.08 -1.32 10.58
N GLY A 66 -9.98 -0.46 9.56
CA GLY A 66 -10.04 0.99 9.73
C GLY A 66 -11.37 1.45 10.35
N ALA A 67 -12.50 0.93 9.85
CA ALA A 67 -13.81 1.25 10.42
C ALA A 67 -13.94 0.84 11.90
N TRP A 68 -13.36 -0.30 12.29
CA TRP A 68 -13.34 -0.73 13.69
C TRP A 68 -12.49 0.21 14.56
N GLN A 69 -11.34 0.67 14.05
CA GLN A 69 -10.49 1.63 14.75
C GLN A 69 -11.18 2.98 14.94
N ASP A 70 -11.90 3.46 13.93
CA ASP A 70 -12.68 4.70 13.99
C ASP A 70 -13.82 4.58 15.02
N ALA A 71 -14.60 3.49 14.98
CA ALA A 71 -15.66 3.23 15.96
C ALA A 71 -15.12 3.17 17.40
N ARG A 72 -13.92 2.60 17.59
CA ARG A 72 -13.22 2.56 18.88
C ARG A 72 -12.79 3.93 19.37
N ALA A 73 -12.33 4.80 18.47
CA ALA A 73 -11.96 6.16 18.81
C ALA A 73 -13.19 6.99 19.21
N GLU A 74 -14.28 6.87 18.47
CA GLU A 74 -15.56 7.54 18.77
C GLU A 74 -16.12 7.11 20.13
N GLU A 75 -16.10 5.81 20.44
CA GLU A 75 -16.47 5.27 21.75
C GLU A 75 -15.62 5.89 22.87
N ALA A 76 -14.30 5.89 22.69
CA ALA A 76 -13.37 6.43 23.68
C ALA A 76 -13.56 7.94 23.92
N ASP A 77 -14.01 8.69 22.91
CA ASP A 77 -14.31 10.11 23.04
C ASP A 77 -15.68 10.34 23.70
N ALA A 78 -16.71 9.57 23.36
CA ALA A 78 -18.01 9.61 24.03
C ALA A 78 -17.91 9.32 25.53
N GLU A 79 -17.08 8.35 25.92
CA GLU A 79 -16.78 8.03 27.32
C GLU A 79 -16.14 9.21 28.06
N LYS A 80 -15.23 9.95 27.42
CA LYS A 80 -14.58 11.14 28.01
C LYS A 80 -15.57 12.29 28.21
N GLU A 81 -16.52 12.43 27.30
CA GLU A 81 -17.53 13.50 27.34
C GLU A 81 -18.69 13.20 28.29
N GLY A 82 -18.75 11.98 28.86
CA GLY A 82 -19.83 11.55 29.73
C GLY A 82 -21.18 11.44 29.01
N ALA A 83 -21.15 11.26 27.69
CA ALA A 83 -22.35 11.05 26.89
C ALA A 83 -22.88 9.63 27.13
N GLU A 84 -24.07 9.51 27.72
CA GLU A 84 -24.77 8.23 27.76
C GLU A 84 -25.30 7.95 26.36
N ALA A 85 -24.78 6.91 25.70
CA ALA A 85 -25.13 6.55 24.34
C ALA A 85 -26.64 6.27 24.22
N ASP A 86 -27.36 7.14 23.50
CA ASP A 86 -28.79 7.02 23.23
C ASP A 86 -29.08 5.74 22.41
N GLY A 87 -29.52 4.69 23.09
CA GLY A 87 -30.28 3.56 22.52
C GLY A 87 -29.51 2.45 21.81
N ALA A 88 -28.29 2.68 21.35
CA ALA A 88 -27.32 1.65 20.97
C ALA A 88 -25.99 2.01 21.63
N SER A 89 -25.59 1.28 22.67
CA SER A 89 -24.32 1.55 23.34
C SER A 89 -23.19 1.49 22.31
N GLY A 90 -22.26 2.46 22.30
CA GLY A 90 -21.11 2.45 21.39
C GLY A 90 -20.38 1.10 21.36
N TYR A 91 -20.32 0.41 22.51
CA TYR A 91 -19.88 -0.97 22.66
C TYR A 91 -20.53 -1.99 21.71
N ASP A 92 -21.83 -1.87 21.43
CA ASP A 92 -22.58 -2.75 20.54
C ASP A 92 -22.22 -2.48 19.07
N MET A 93 -21.99 -1.21 18.71
CA MET A 93 -21.51 -0.83 17.38
C MET A 93 -20.06 -1.27 17.15
N VAL A 94 -19.17 -1.05 18.12
CA VAL A 94 -17.79 -1.56 18.09
C VAL A 94 -17.77 -3.09 17.93
N GLY A 95 -18.66 -3.78 18.64
CA GLY A 95 -18.82 -5.24 18.54
C GLY A 95 -19.27 -5.69 17.15
N ALA A 96 -20.29 -5.04 16.57
CA ALA A 96 -20.77 -5.35 15.23
C ALA A 96 -19.69 -5.12 14.16
N VAL A 97 -18.95 -4.01 14.24
CA VAL A 97 -17.85 -3.74 13.29
C VAL A 97 -16.69 -4.73 13.48
N ALA A 98 -16.44 -5.19 14.72
CA ALA A 98 -15.45 -6.25 14.98
C ALA A 98 -15.82 -7.59 14.30
N ASP A 99 -17.11 -7.94 14.26
CA ASP A 99 -17.58 -9.12 13.54
C ASP A 99 -17.35 -9.00 12.03
N ASP A 100 -17.56 -7.82 11.45
CA ASP A 100 -17.26 -7.58 10.03
C ASP A 100 -15.76 -7.74 9.72
N VAL A 101 -14.88 -7.31 10.63
CA VAL A 101 -13.43 -7.55 10.50
C VAL A 101 -13.12 -9.04 10.49
N PHE A 102 -13.76 -9.84 11.37
CA PHE A 102 -13.56 -11.28 11.38
C PHE A 102 -14.05 -11.96 10.09
N LEU A 103 -15.17 -11.50 9.53
CA LEU A 103 -15.69 -12.00 8.25
C LEU A 103 -14.76 -11.65 7.08
N ALA A 104 -14.24 -10.43 7.04
CA ALA A 104 -13.31 -9.99 6.01
C ALA A 104 -11.92 -10.66 6.13
N MET A 105 -11.52 -11.04 7.34
CA MET A 105 -10.27 -11.77 7.62
C MET A 105 -10.35 -13.25 7.26
N ASP A 106 -11.53 -13.88 7.36
CA ASP A 106 -11.71 -15.33 7.18
C ASP A 106 -10.99 -15.96 5.96
N PRO A 107 -11.03 -15.35 4.76
CA PRO A 107 -10.35 -15.95 3.61
C PRO A 107 -8.83 -15.68 3.58
N LEU A 108 -8.34 -14.78 4.43
CA LEU A 108 -6.93 -14.42 4.63
C LEU A 108 -6.34 -15.04 5.91
N ARG A 109 -7.10 -15.88 6.62
CA ARG A 109 -6.81 -16.32 8.00
C ARG A 109 -5.41 -16.89 8.22
N ASP A 110 -4.86 -17.54 7.20
CA ASP A 110 -3.59 -18.28 7.25
C ASP A 110 -2.42 -17.45 6.71
N GLU A 111 -2.65 -16.20 6.30
CA GLU A 111 -1.55 -15.32 5.89
C GLU A 111 -0.59 -15.11 7.06
N ALA A 112 0.69 -15.38 6.79
CA ALA A 112 1.74 -15.27 7.79
C ALA A 112 2.07 -13.80 8.03
N LEU A 113 2.09 -13.44 9.30
CA LEU A 113 2.63 -12.17 9.78
C LEU A 113 4.03 -12.37 10.35
N ASP A 114 4.75 -11.27 10.47
CA ASP A 114 6.00 -11.27 11.21
C ASP A 114 5.81 -11.74 12.65
N GLY A 115 6.82 -12.42 13.19
CA GLY A 115 6.75 -12.97 14.55
C GLY A 115 6.06 -14.34 14.64
N GLY A 116 5.76 -14.97 13.51
CA GLY A 116 5.29 -16.36 13.46
C GLY A 116 3.82 -16.56 13.81
N ARG A 117 3.02 -15.49 13.74
CA ARG A 117 1.57 -15.53 13.90
C ARG A 117 0.87 -15.49 12.55
N THR A 118 -0.37 -15.97 12.50
CA THR A 118 -1.24 -15.74 11.35
C THR A 118 -2.03 -14.44 11.48
N LEU A 119 -2.59 -13.97 10.37
CA LEU A 119 -3.48 -12.81 10.35
C LEU A 119 -4.69 -13.01 11.27
N ALA A 120 -5.23 -14.23 11.34
CA ALA A 120 -6.34 -14.56 12.23
C ALA A 120 -5.95 -14.43 13.72
N GLU A 121 -4.82 -14.99 14.10
CA GLU A 121 -4.34 -14.95 15.49
C GLU A 121 -4.10 -13.51 15.94
N ALA A 122 -3.47 -12.69 15.10
CA ALA A 122 -3.23 -11.29 15.41
C ALA A 122 -4.53 -10.48 15.44
N THR A 123 -5.46 -10.70 14.50
CA THR A 123 -6.76 -10.01 14.47
C THR A 123 -7.57 -10.32 15.72
N VAL A 124 -7.67 -11.59 16.13
CA VAL A 124 -8.39 -12.01 17.35
C VAL A 124 -7.75 -11.40 18.60
N ALA A 125 -6.42 -11.43 18.70
CA ALA A 125 -5.72 -10.85 19.84
C ALA A 125 -5.91 -9.33 19.93
N ALA A 126 -5.88 -8.63 18.79
CA ALA A 126 -6.10 -7.19 18.72
C ALA A 126 -7.53 -6.82 19.13
N LEU A 127 -8.54 -7.45 18.53
CA LEU A 127 -9.94 -7.05 18.73
C LEU A 127 -10.53 -7.53 20.06
N LYS A 128 -10.22 -8.76 20.49
CA LYS A 128 -10.83 -9.35 21.71
C LYS A 128 -10.02 -9.10 22.98
N SER A 129 -8.70 -9.03 22.86
CA SER A 129 -7.80 -8.90 24.02
C SER A 129 -7.14 -7.51 24.11
N ASN A 130 -7.42 -6.62 23.15
CA ASN A 130 -6.80 -5.31 23.04
C ASN A 130 -5.26 -5.40 23.03
N ASP A 131 -4.70 -6.48 22.46
CA ASP A 131 -3.26 -6.71 22.38
C ASP A 131 -2.64 -5.70 21.40
N ARG A 132 -1.93 -4.72 21.96
CA ARG A 132 -1.28 -3.65 21.19
C ARG A 132 -0.19 -4.17 20.24
N GLY A 133 0.50 -5.25 20.59
CA GLY A 133 1.50 -5.86 19.71
C GLY A 133 0.84 -6.51 18.50
N ALA A 134 -0.27 -7.22 18.71
CA ALA A 134 -1.08 -7.78 17.64
C ALA A 134 -1.72 -6.68 16.76
N GLY A 135 -2.21 -5.60 17.38
CA GLY A 135 -2.72 -4.41 16.68
C GLY A 135 -1.66 -3.79 15.75
N GLY A 136 -0.42 -3.66 16.22
CA GLY A 136 0.68 -3.18 15.38
C GLY A 136 1.01 -4.09 14.19
N LEU A 137 0.88 -5.41 14.36
CA LEU A 137 1.13 -6.37 13.28
C LEU A 137 0.06 -6.28 12.18
N ILE A 138 -1.23 -6.20 12.54
CA ILE A 138 -2.31 -6.11 11.56
C ILE A 138 -2.35 -4.75 10.84
N VAL A 139 -1.95 -3.67 11.52
CA VAL A 139 -1.81 -2.36 10.89
C VAL A 139 -0.63 -2.34 9.90
N ARG A 140 0.52 -2.91 10.29
CA ARG A 140 1.66 -3.04 9.39
C ARG A 140 1.31 -3.91 8.18
N TYR A 141 0.58 -4.99 8.38
CA TYR A 141 0.07 -5.82 7.29
C TYR A 141 -0.70 -5.01 6.24
N CYS A 142 -1.60 -4.13 6.67
CA CYS A 142 -2.34 -3.26 5.75
C CYS A 142 -1.42 -2.26 5.03
N GLN A 143 -0.50 -1.63 5.76
CA GLN A 143 0.48 -0.71 5.18
C GLN A 143 1.38 -1.37 4.13
N ASP A 144 1.88 -2.57 4.41
CA ASP A 144 2.74 -3.34 3.50
C ASP A 144 1.99 -3.77 2.22
N ASN A 145 0.67 -3.90 2.30
CA ASN A 145 -0.20 -4.18 1.16
C ASN A 145 -0.74 -2.91 0.46
N GLY A 146 -0.29 -1.72 0.87
CA GLY A 146 -0.65 -0.46 0.24
C GLY A 146 -2.02 0.09 0.65
N PHE A 147 -2.59 -0.42 1.75
CA PHE A 147 -3.85 0.06 2.31
C PHE A 147 -3.57 0.87 3.59
N GLU A 148 -4.03 2.12 3.62
CA GLU A 148 -3.93 2.96 4.82
C GLU A 148 -4.89 2.43 5.89
N ALA A 149 -4.37 1.64 6.83
CA ALA A 149 -5.04 1.44 8.12
C ALA A 149 -4.68 2.62 9.02
N GLN A 150 -5.68 3.32 9.55
CA GLN A 150 -5.46 4.44 10.46
C GLN A 150 -4.78 3.90 11.72
N VAL A 151 -3.50 4.25 11.89
CA VAL A 151 -2.79 4.07 13.16
C VAL A 151 -3.50 4.94 14.21
N GLY A 152 -4.24 4.30 15.11
CA GLY A 152 -4.73 4.91 16.35
C GLY A 152 -3.61 5.26 17.30
#